data_AF-A0A4P7S1I4-F1
#
_entry.id   AF-A0A4P7S1I4-F1
#
_cell.length_a   1.000
_cell.length_b   1.000
_cell.length_c   1.000
_cell.angle_alpha   90.00
_cell.angle_beta   90.00
_cell.angle_gamma   90.00
#
_symmetry.space_group_name_H-M   'P 1'
#
loop_
_entity.id
_entity.type
_entity.pdbx_description
1 polymer ?
#
loop_
_entity_poly.entity_id
_entity_poly.type
_entity_poly.pdbx_seq_one_letter_code
_entity_poly.pdbx_strand_id
1 'polypeptide(L)'
;MTTAEWLDIGWVDQIPVRGSRTVQVEGGDDIAVFRTAEGKVFALLDRCPHKHGRLSQGIVHGGAVACPLHNWRISLSTGEALGEDKGCTPTVPVKIDGGRVLICRASTLKAAA
;
A
#
# COMPACT_ATOMS: atom_id res chain seq x y z
N MET A 1 -18.36 19.46 4.12
CA MET A 1 -16.93 19.37 3.79
C MET A 1 -16.37 18.20 4.58
N THR A 2 -16.24 17.03 3.96
CA THR A 2 -15.68 15.86 4.63
C THR A 2 -14.19 16.10 4.82
N THR A 3 -13.78 16.43 6.04
CA THR A 3 -12.37 16.35 6.44
C THR A 3 -11.91 14.92 6.15
N ALA A 4 -10.91 14.75 5.29
CA ALA A 4 -10.33 13.43 5.06
C ALA A 4 -9.90 12.87 6.42
N GLU A 5 -10.57 11.82 6.88
CA GLU A 5 -10.25 11.15 8.13
C GLU A 5 -8.94 10.39 7.94
N TRP A 6 -7.90 10.79 8.68
CA TRP A 6 -6.59 10.16 8.64
C TRP A 6 -6.54 9.11 9.74
N LEU A 7 -6.37 7.84 9.35
CA LEU A 7 -6.20 6.74 10.28
C LEU A 7 -4.74 6.64 10.69
N ASP A 8 -4.45 6.78 11.98
CA ASP A 8 -3.15 6.47 12.54
C ASP A 8 -2.99 4.95 12.65
N ILE A 9 -1.98 4.40 11.96
CA ILE A 9 -1.72 2.96 11.91
C ILE A 9 -0.51 2.55 12.76
N GLY A 10 0.08 3.48 13.51
CA GLY A 10 1.23 3.26 14.39
C GLY A 10 2.52 3.92 13.91
N TRP A 11 3.63 3.44 14.44
CA TRP A 11 4.96 3.99 14.21
C TRP A 11 5.59 3.47 12.92
N VAL A 12 6.37 4.31 12.24
CA VAL A 12 7.05 3.96 10.98
C VAL A 12 8.03 2.80 11.12
N ASP A 13 8.60 2.59 12.31
CA ASP A 13 9.53 1.50 12.61
C ASP A 13 8.84 0.14 12.79
N GLN A 14 7.52 0.12 12.98
CA GLN A 14 6.71 -1.10 12.93
C GLN A 14 6.51 -1.61 11.50
N ILE A 15 6.95 -0.85 10.50
CA ILE A 15 7.04 -1.29 9.10
C ILE A 15 8.51 -1.59 8.82
N PRO A 16 8.87 -2.87 8.60
CA PRO A 16 10.25 -3.25 8.33
C PRO A 16 10.80 -2.51 7.10
N VAL A 17 12.07 -2.10 7.18
CA VAL A 17 12.78 -1.55 6.02
C VAL A 17 12.83 -2.60 4.92
N ARG A 18 12.48 -2.23 3.69
CA ARG A 18 12.28 -3.15 2.54
C ARG A 18 11.20 -4.21 2.79
N GLY A 19 10.23 -3.89 3.63
CA GLY A 19 9.10 -4.77 3.96
C GLY A 19 7.79 -4.03 3.97
N SER A 20 6.81 -4.66 4.60
CA SER A 20 5.42 -4.25 4.58
C SER A 20 4.70 -4.61 5.87
N ARG A 21 3.54 -4.00 6.06
CA ARG A 21 2.54 -4.36 7.06
C ARG A 21 1.15 -4.31 6.42
N THR A 22 0.28 -5.22 6.80
CA THR A 22 -1.14 -5.20 6.42
C THR A 22 -1.94 -4.43 7.47
N VAL A 23 -2.82 -3.54 6.99
CA VAL A 23 -3.76 -2.76 7.81
C VAL A 23 -5.17 -3.16 7.38
N GLN A 24 -5.95 -3.65 8.34
CA GLN A 24 -7.38 -3.91 8.14
C GLN A 24 -8.15 -2.64 8.50
N VAL A 25 -9.03 -2.19 7.60
CA VAL A 25 -9.88 -1.03 7.82
C VAL A 25 -11.32 -1.48 7.95
N GLU A 26 -11.98 -1.09 9.04
CA GLU A 26 -13.39 -1.40 9.26
C GLU A 26 -14.26 -0.80 8.15
N GLY A 27 -15.02 -1.66 7.47
CA GLY A 27 -15.85 -1.30 6.31
C GLY A 27 -15.07 -1.01 5.02
N GLY A 28 -13.76 -1.26 5.00
CA GLY A 28 -12.88 -1.03 3.85
C GLY A 28 -12.20 -2.30 3.34
N ASP A 29 -11.23 -2.09 2.46
CA ASP A 29 -10.33 -3.14 2.01
C ASP A 29 -9.07 -3.28 2.89
N ASP A 30 -8.41 -4.43 2.80
CA ASP A 30 -7.07 -4.64 3.35
C ASP A 30 -6.06 -3.75 2.62
N ILE A 31 -5.26 -2.99 3.37
CA ILE A 31 -4.25 -2.08 2.83
C ILE A 31 -2.86 -2.64 3.14
N ALA A 32 -2.00 -2.71 2.12
CA ALA A 32 -0.59 -3.02 2.28
C ALA A 32 0.21 -1.72 2.36
N VAL A 33 0.93 -1.54 3.47
CA VAL A 33 1.79 -0.39 3.71
C VAL A 33 3.24 -0.83 3.61
N PHE A 34 4.01 -0.21 2.73
CA PHE A 34 5.37 -0.59 2.37
C PHE A 34 6.36 0.46 2.84
N ARG A 35 7.56 0.02 3.21
CA ARG A 35 8.70 0.90 3.48
C ARG A 35 9.89 0.51 2.63
N THR A 36 10.38 1.47 1.85
CA THR A 36 11.55 1.30 0.97
C THR A 36 12.87 1.28 1.76
N ALA A 37 13.98 0.96 1.09
CA ALA A 37 15.31 1.02 1.68
C ALA A 37 15.69 2.45 2.11
N GLU A 38 15.22 3.45 1.37
CA GLU A 38 15.42 4.87 1.63
C GLU A 38 14.45 5.40 2.71
N GLY A 39 13.61 4.54 3.28
CA GLY A 39 12.68 4.89 4.35
C GLY A 39 11.37 5.55 3.88
N LYS A 40 11.15 5.72 2.57
CA LYS A 40 9.87 6.23 2.04
C LYS A 40 8.76 5.21 2.28
N VAL A 41 7.59 5.70 2.69
CA VAL A 41 6.41 4.90 3.00
C VAL A 41 5.35 5.09 1.92
N PHE A 42 4.73 4.00 1.50
CA PHE A 42 3.66 3.97 0.52
C PHE A 42 2.54 3.04 1.00
N ALA A 43 1.32 3.25 0.53
CA ALA A 43 0.20 2.35 0.81
C ALA A 43 -0.58 2.06 -0.47
N LEU A 44 -0.92 0.79 -0.65
CA LEU A 44 -1.72 0.29 -1.76
C LEU A 44 -2.84 -0.60 -1.19
N LEU A 45 -3.89 -0.82 -1.96
CA LEU A 45 -4.76 -1.96 -1.74
C LEU A 45 -3.92 -3.25 -1.73
N ASP A 46 -4.14 -4.16 -0.76
CA ASP A 46 -3.37 -5.40 -0.60
C ASP A 46 -3.78 -6.49 -1.61
N ARG A 47 -3.81 -6.11 -2.90
CA ARG A 47 -4.33 -6.91 -3.99
C ARG A 47 -3.56 -6.62 -5.27
N CYS A 48 -2.87 -7.64 -5.77
CA CYS A 48 -2.22 -7.58 -7.08
C CYS A 48 -3.28 -7.47 -8.19
N PRO A 49 -3.11 -6.57 -9.18
CA PRO A 49 -4.08 -6.39 -10.27
C PRO A 49 -4.24 -7.60 -11.18
N HIS A 50 -3.30 -8.55 -11.15
CA HIS A 50 -3.35 -9.77 -11.97
C HIS A 50 -4.41 -10.77 -11.49
N LYS A 51 -4.20 -11.36 -10.31
CA LYS A 51 -5.05 -12.42 -9.72
C LYS A 51 -5.22 -12.25 -8.22
N HIS A 52 -5.21 -11.01 -7.75
CA HIS A 52 -5.54 -10.64 -6.37
C HIS A 52 -4.63 -11.23 -5.28
N GLY A 53 -3.40 -11.61 -5.62
CA GLY A 53 -2.40 -12.01 -4.62
C GLY A 53 -2.08 -10.87 -3.65
N ARG A 54 -1.77 -11.21 -2.39
CA ARG A 54 -1.43 -10.23 -1.35
C ARG A 54 -0.08 -9.59 -1.64
N LEU A 55 -0.09 -8.29 -1.93
CA LEU A 55 1.14 -7.53 -2.19
C LEU A 55 1.96 -7.33 -0.93
N SER A 56 1.32 -7.31 0.24
CA SER A 56 1.95 -7.28 1.56
C SER A 56 2.88 -8.45 1.83
N GLN A 57 2.78 -9.55 1.08
CA GLN A 57 3.67 -10.71 1.15
C GLN A 57 4.77 -10.69 0.06
N GLY A 58 4.85 -9.61 -0.71
CA GLY A 58 5.81 -9.44 -1.79
C GLY A 58 7.18 -8.93 -1.32
N ILE A 59 8.11 -8.84 -2.27
CA ILE A 59 9.46 -8.33 -2.03
C ILE A 59 9.55 -6.87 -2.46
N VAL A 60 9.93 -5.98 -1.53
CA VAL A 60 10.13 -4.55 -1.82
C VAL A 60 11.55 -4.30 -2.33
N HIS A 61 11.67 -3.66 -3.49
CA HIS A 61 12.94 -3.25 -4.07
C HIS A 61 12.81 -1.94 -4.85
N GLY A 62 13.60 -0.93 -4.48
CA GLY A 62 13.45 0.43 -4.98
C GLY A 62 12.05 0.97 -4.67
N GLY A 63 11.40 1.56 -5.67
CA GLY A 63 10.02 2.06 -5.58
C GLY A 63 8.93 1.06 -5.99
N ALA A 64 9.19 -0.25 -5.91
CA ALA A 64 8.24 -1.28 -6.36
C ALA A 64 8.15 -2.47 -5.41
N VAL A 65 7.05 -3.22 -5.50
CA VAL A 65 6.86 -4.53 -4.87
C VAL A 65 6.67 -5.60 -5.93
N ALA A 66 7.40 -6.71 -5.81
CA ALA A 66 7.18 -7.90 -6.62
C ALA A 66 6.14 -8.80 -5.94
N CYS A 67 5.02 -9.06 -6.64
CA CYS A 67 3.96 -9.93 -6.16
C CYS A 67 4.50 -11.36 -5.94
N PRO A 68 4.25 -11.99 -4.78
CA PRO A 68 4.86 -13.27 -4.42
C PRO A 68 4.36 -14.45 -5.28
N LEU A 69 3.21 -14.31 -5.95
CA LEU A 69 2.61 -15.40 -6.70
C LEU A 69 3.16 -15.53 -8.13
N HIS A 70 3.29 -14.40 -8.84
CA HIS A 70 3.61 -14.40 -10.28
C HIS A 70 4.67 -13.35 -10.65
N ASN A 71 5.37 -12.79 -9.66
CA ASN A 71 6.46 -11.83 -9.83
C ASN A 71 6.11 -10.53 -10.58
N TRP A 72 4.82 -10.22 -10.74
CA TRP A 72 4.37 -8.93 -11.27
C TRP A 72 4.91 -7.80 -10.40
N ARG A 73 5.55 -6.83 -11.03
CA ARG A 73 6.16 -5.70 -10.33
C ARG A 73 5.20 -4.54 -10.34
N ILE A 74 4.81 -4.09 -9.15
CA ILE A 74 3.86 -2.99 -8.97
C ILE A 74 4.60 -1.78 -8.43
N SER A 75 4.41 -0.63 -9.07
CA SER A 75 4.89 0.66 -8.61
C SER A 75 4.24 1.03 -7.27
N LEU A 76 5.04 1.33 -6.25
CA LEU A 76 4.53 1.75 -4.95
C LEU A 76 3.95 3.18 -4.98
N SER A 77 4.42 4.03 -5.88
CA SER A 77 3.97 5.43 -5.97
C SER A 77 2.71 5.61 -6.81
N THR A 78 2.49 4.73 -7.80
CA THR A 78 1.36 4.86 -8.75
C THR A 78 0.39 3.69 -8.72
N GLY A 79 0.77 2.55 -8.13
CA GLY A 79 -0.04 1.33 -8.15
C GLY A 79 -0.06 0.61 -9.49
N GLU A 80 0.57 1.16 -10.53
CA GLU A 80 0.65 0.60 -11.88
C GLU A 80 1.59 -0.61 -11.93
N ALA A 81 1.20 -1.62 -12.72
CA ALA A 81 2.10 -2.68 -13.12
C ALA A 81 3.24 -2.12 -14.00
N LEU A 82 4.45 -2.66 -13.82
CA LEU A 82 5.66 -2.22 -14.50
C LEU A 82 6.07 -3.20 -15.60
N GLY A 83 6.84 -2.71 -16.58
CA GLY A 83 7.30 -3.53 -17.70
C GLY A 83 6.18 -3.82 -18.71
N GLU A 84 6.08 -5.08 -19.13
CA GLU A 84 5.05 -5.50 -20.09
C GLU A 84 3.70 -5.83 -19.42
N ASP A 85 3.69 -6.02 -18.10
CA ASP A 85 2.49 -6.27 -17.31
C ASP A 85 1.51 -5.08 -17.41
N LYS A 86 0.20 -5.36 -17.27
CA LYS A 86 -0.88 -4.37 -17.42
C LYS A 86 -1.89 -4.43 -16.29
N GLY A 87 -2.30 -3.26 -15.80
CA GLY A 87 -3.29 -3.10 -14.74
C GLY A 87 -2.71 -2.37 -13.55
N CYS A 88 -3.58 -1.91 -12.67
CA CYS A 88 -3.20 -1.12 -11.51
C CYS A 88 -3.98 -1.53 -10.27
N THR A 89 -3.39 -1.25 -9.12
CA THR A 89 -4.05 -1.35 -7.81
C THR A 89 -4.17 0.03 -7.19
N PRO A 90 -5.28 0.37 -6.52
CA PRO A 90 -5.45 1.68 -5.91
C PRO A 90 -4.33 2.03 -4.92
N THR A 91 -3.81 3.26 -5.04
CA THR A 91 -2.92 3.86 -4.04
C THR A 91 -3.75 4.50 -2.93
N VAL A 92 -3.28 4.38 -1.69
CA VAL A 92 -3.85 5.08 -0.53
C VAL A 92 -2.90 6.21 -0.15
N PRO A 93 -3.37 7.47 -0.05
CA PRO A 93 -2.55 8.57 0.43
C PRO A 93 -1.98 8.29 1.82
N VAL A 94 -0.67 8.51 1.98
CA VAL A 94 0.07 8.35 3.24
C VAL A 94 0.63 9.69 3.68
N LYS A 95 0.63 9.94 4.99
CA LYS A 95 1.37 11.03 5.64
C LYS A 95 2.20 10.49 6.79
N ILE A 96 3.35 11.12 7.04
CA ILE A 96 4.17 10.89 8.22
C ILE A 96 4.13 12.15 9.08
N ASP A 97 3.72 12.02 10.33
CA ASP A 97 3.69 13.11 11.30
C ASP A 97 4.31 12.66 12.62
N GLY A 98 5.39 13.30 13.06
CA GLY A 98 6.11 12.90 14.28
C GLY A 98 6.55 11.44 14.33
N GLY A 99 6.79 10.79 13.17
CA GLY A 99 7.12 9.35 13.09
C GLY A 99 5.91 8.40 13.09
N ARG A 100 4.70 8.93 13.20
CA ARG A 100 3.43 8.20 13.03
C ARG A 100 3.08 8.12 11.56
N VAL A 101 2.57 6.96 11.15
CA VAL A 101 2.08 6.73 9.79
C VAL A 101 0.57 6.92 9.77
N LEU A 102 0.09 7.79 8.89
CA LEU A 102 -1.33 8.03 8.70
C LEU A 102 -1.75 7.67 7.27
N ILE A 103 -2.90 7.01 7.13
CA ILE A 103 -3.52 6.68 5.84
C ILE A 103 -4.89 7.35 5.69
N CYS A 104 -5.24 7.79 4.48
CA CYS A 104 -6.54 8.42 4.22
C CYS A 104 -7.68 7.39 4.21
N ARG A 105 -8.58 7.41 5.20
CA ARG A 105 -9.70 6.46 5.32
C ARG A 105 -10.62 6.46 4.10
N ALA A 106 -10.95 7.63 3.56
CA ALA A 106 -11.86 7.71 2.41
C ALA A 106 -11.33 6.94 1.19
N SER A 107 -10.00 6.81 1.05
CA SER A 107 -9.34 6.08 -0.03
C SER A 107 -9.21 4.57 0.23
N THR A 108 -9.56 4.09 1.44
CA THR A 108 -9.54 2.66 1.80
C THR A 108 -10.93 2.03 1.76
N LEU A 109 -11.98 2.83 1.69
CA LEU A 109 -13.34 2.34 1.59
C LEU A 109 -13.61 1.88 0.16
N LYS A 110 -14.33 0.76 0.03
CA LYS A 110 -14.88 0.36 -1.26
C LYS A 110 -15.80 1.47 -1.77
N ALA A 111 -15.68 1.81 -3.05
CA ALA A 111 -16.77 2.53 -3.69
C ALA A 111 -18.04 1.69 -3.49
N ALA A 112 -19.11 2.33 -3.01
CA ALA A 112 -20.41 1.66 -2.95
C ALA A 112 -20.71 1.15 -4.37
N ALA A 113 -20.90 -0.17 -4.49
CA ALA A 113 -21.21 -0.83 -5.74
C ALA A 113 -22.59 -0.41 -6.26
#